data_AF-A0A1D7TZ55-F1
#
_entry.id   AF-A0A1D7TZ55-F1
#
_cell.length_a   1.000
_cell.length_b   1.000
_cell.length_c   1.000
_cell.angle_alpha   90.00
_cell.angle_beta   90.00
_cell.angle_gamma   90.00
#
_symmetry.space_group_name_H-M   'P 1'
#
loop_
_entity.id
_entity.type
_entity.pdbx_description
1 polymer ?
#
loop_
_entity_poly.entity_id
_entity_poly.type
_entity_poly.pdbx_seq_one_letter_code
_entity_poly.pdbx_strand_id
1 'polypeptide(L)'
;MLLAGQFGERGVQLFYIASAFSMFLALERRPIGSAIDLRDFWIRRFARLAPMFWLAFMVYLPIYGDTPSFWAPEGPALLDKVLTVLMLHTWWPTAANSIVPGGWSVGVEMTFYAVLPVLVMLVRNLWAALLLLAAAFAASYPATQLLELLYAGTTTPVLINQFATVLSFPAQAPAFTCGIVLYFLHRAGARLHWSAATVLLFVGLAFMALIKNDTGYWFVVQGKAVLFTNLTLFGLGLLGFAAAVVLCPSLPLNNRVARYVGEVSYSLYLIHILWISYVLKSTKWLGLNLAGDVGFVTFTIITVITGTAAATVTYRLVEKPAIAWAKRLSDRSRRPVEFDAVSQST
;
A
#
# COMPACT_ATOMS: atom_id res chain seq x y z
N MET A 1 20.52 12.81 -8.03
CA MET A 1 19.97 13.43 -6.80
C MET A 1 18.45 13.60 -6.80
N LEU A 2 17.81 14.22 -7.81
CA LEU A 2 16.34 14.39 -7.89
C LEU A 2 15.54 13.08 -8.06
N LEU A 3 16.16 12.04 -8.61
CA LEU A 3 15.49 10.76 -8.89
C LEU A 3 15.00 10.03 -7.63
N ALA A 4 15.78 9.99 -6.54
CA ALA A 4 15.42 9.20 -5.35
C ALA A 4 14.15 9.71 -4.63
N GLY A 5 13.95 11.03 -4.56
CA GLY A 5 12.74 11.62 -3.99
C GLY A 5 11.51 11.45 -4.90
N GLN A 6 11.73 11.41 -6.22
CA GLN A 6 10.68 11.29 -7.24
C GLN A 6 10.03 9.90 -7.33
N PHE A 7 10.71 8.84 -6.87
CA PHE A 7 10.16 7.48 -6.84
C PHE A 7 9.59 7.07 -5.48
N GLY A 8 9.74 7.88 -4.43
CA GLY A 8 9.32 7.52 -3.06
C GLY A 8 7.83 7.19 -2.95
N GLU A 9 6.97 7.97 -3.60
CA GLU A 9 5.51 7.76 -3.65
C GLU A 9 5.12 6.49 -4.41
N ARG A 10 6.00 6.02 -5.32
CA ARG A 10 5.76 4.86 -6.19
C ARG A 10 6.18 3.53 -5.54
N GLY A 11 6.77 3.56 -4.35
CA GLY A 11 7.02 2.35 -3.57
C GLY A 11 5.74 1.72 -3.02
N VAL A 12 4.66 2.51 -2.91
CA VAL A 12 3.40 2.10 -2.29
C VAL A 12 2.71 0.97 -3.05
N GLN A 13 2.83 0.94 -4.38
CA GLN A 13 2.21 -0.09 -5.22
C GLN A 13 2.73 -1.49 -4.87
N LEU A 14 3.96 -1.61 -4.37
CA LEU A 14 4.49 -2.88 -3.88
C LEU A 14 3.73 -3.35 -2.62
N PHE A 15 3.27 -2.44 -1.76
CA PHE A 15 2.40 -2.79 -0.64
C PHE A 15 1.07 -3.36 -1.13
N TYR A 16 0.44 -2.76 -2.15
CA TYR A 16 -0.81 -3.28 -2.72
C TYR A 16 -0.64 -4.67 -3.35
N ILE A 17 0.44 -4.88 -4.12
CA ILE A 17 0.77 -6.19 -4.71
C ILE A 17 0.97 -7.23 -3.61
N ALA A 18 1.80 -6.92 -2.61
CA ALA A 18 2.10 -7.82 -1.49
C ALA A 18 0.85 -8.11 -0.65
N SER A 19 0.01 -7.10 -0.44
CA SER A 19 -1.23 -7.21 0.30
C SER A 19 -2.20 -8.16 -0.40
N ALA A 20 -2.53 -7.90 -1.66
CA ALA A 20 -3.40 -8.78 -2.46
C ALA A 20 -2.88 -10.23 -2.48
N PHE A 21 -1.59 -10.41 -2.76
CA PHE A 21 -0.95 -11.72 -2.78
C PHE A 21 -1.10 -12.45 -1.43
N SER A 22 -0.72 -11.79 -0.33
CA SER A 22 -0.77 -12.37 1.01
C SER A 22 -2.18 -12.69 1.48
N MET A 23 -3.17 -11.88 1.07
CA MET A 23 -4.57 -12.07 1.41
C MET A 23 -5.18 -13.28 0.72
N PHE A 24 -4.97 -13.42 -0.60
CA PHE A 24 -5.42 -14.60 -1.33
C PHE A 24 -4.74 -15.87 -0.79
N LEU A 25 -3.43 -15.82 -0.50
CA LEU A 25 -2.70 -16.93 0.10
C LEU A 25 -3.22 -17.31 1.49
N ALA A 26 -3.58 -16.33 2.34
CA ALA A 26 -4.12 -16.58 3.66
C ALA A 26 -5.54 -17.18 3.63
N LEU A 27 -6.33 -16.83 2.62
CA LEU A 27 -7.69 -17.35 2.44
C LEU A 27 -7.70 -18.77 1.87
N GLU A 28 -6.73 -19.13 1.02
CA GLU A 28 -6.59 -20.50 0.50
C GLU A 28 -6.24 -21.52 1.59
N ARG A 29 -5.42 -21.13 2.57
CA ARG A 29 -5.00 -22.00 3.68
C ARG A 29 -6.13 -22.35 4.65
N ARG A 30 -7.38 -21.92 4.39
CA ARG A 30 -8.55 -22.27 5.20
C ARG A 30 -9.07 -23.66 4.81
N PRO A 31 -9.65 -24.43 5.75
CA PRO A 31 -10.24 -25.73 5.46
C PRO A 31 -11.33 -25.63 4.38
N ILE A 32 -11.37 -26.62 3.48
CA ILE A 32 -12.40 -26.76 2.44
C ILE A 32 -13.79 -26.78 3.11
N GLY A 33 -14.71 -25.93 2.63
CA GLY A 33 -16.07 -25.81 3.18
C GLY A 33 -16.25 -24.78 4.30
N SER A 34 -15.17 -24.17 4.81
CA SER A 34 -15.31 -23.05 5.75
C SER A 34 -15.70 -21.77 5.02
N ALA A 35 -16.83 -21.16 5.44
CA ALA A 35 -17.19 -19.82 4.98
C ALA A 35 -16.10 -18.82 5.39
N ILE A 36 -15.91 -17.77 4.58
CA ILE A 36 -15.03 -16.67 4.98
C ILE A 36 -15.68 -15.98 6.18
N ASP A 37 -15.14 -16.19 7.38
CA ASP A 37 -15.45 -15.34 8.52
C ASP A 37 -14.96 -13.91 8.23
N LEU A 38 -15.89 -13.10 7.72
CA LEU A 38 -15.65 -11.70 7.37
C LEU A 38 -15.31 -10.88 8.61
N ARG A 39 -15.90 -11.22 9.75
CA ARG A 39 -15.63 -10.54 11.02
C ARG A 39 -14.17 -10.76 11.43
N ASP A 40 -13.71 -12.01 11.43
CA ASP A 40 -12.32 -12.35 11.72
C ASP A 40 -11.35 -11.69 10.74
N PHE A 41 -11.68 -11.69 9.45
CA PHE A 41 -10.89 -11.01 8.43
C PHE A 41 -10.73 -9.52 8.75
N TRP A 42 -11.84 -8.81 8.97
CA TRP A 42 -11.82 -7.38 9.25
C TRP A 42 -11.11 -7.03 10.55
N ILE A 43 -11.33 -7.79 11.64
CA ILE A 43 -10.68 -7.56 12.93
C ILE A 43 -9.15 -7.61 12.77
N ARG A 44 -8.62 -8.64 12.10
CA ARG A 44 -7.17 -8.81 11.94
C ARG A 44 -6.56 -7.72 11.05
N ARG A 45 -7.27 -7.33 9.98
CA ARG A 45 -6.79 -6.30 9.04
C ARG A 45 -6.85 -4.91 9.65
N PHE A 46 -7.94 -4.59 10.34
CA PHE A 46 -8.08 -3.33 11.05
C PHE A 46 -7.04 -3.18 12.16
N ALA A 47 -6.83 -4.22 12.98
CA ALA A 47 -5.82 -4.19 14.04
C ALA A 47 -4.37 -4.11 13.51
N ARG A 48 -4.12 -4.50 12.26
CA ARG A 48 -2.81 -4.35 11.60
C ARG A 48 -2.53 -2.91 11.16
N LEU A 49 -3.56 -2.13 10.84
CA LEU A 49 -3.43 -0.78 10.28
C LEU A 49 -3.78 0.32 11.29
N ALA A 50 -5.02 0.30 11.80
CA ALA A 50 -5.63 1.41 12.54
C ALA A 50 -4.81 1.92 13.73
N PRO A 51 -4.22 1.08 14.61
CA PRO A 51 -3.53 1.57 15.81
C PRO A 51 -2.33 2.47 15.49
N MET A 52 -1.49 2.04 14.54
CA MET A 52 -0.32 2.83 14.16
C MET A 52 -0.72 4.00 13.26
N PHE A 53 -1.75 3.85 12.41
CA PHE A 53 -2.29 4.98 11.64
C PHE A 53 -2.86 6.07 12.55
N TRP A 54 -3.61 5.71 13.59
CA TRP A 54 -4.13 6.65 14.56
C TRP A 54 -3.03 7.29 15.39
N LEU A 55 -1.99 6.54 15.78
CA LEU A 55 -0.84 7.17 16.42
C LEU A 55 -0.18 8.21 15.49
N ALA A 56 0.01 7.87 14.21
CA ALA A 56 0.53 8.81 13.23
C ALA A 56 -0.39 10.04 13.10
N PHE A 57 -1.69 9.85 13.01
CA PHE A 57 -2.68 10.93 13.01
C PHE A 57 -2.53 11.83 14.24
N MET A 58 -2.44 11.28 15.45
CA MET A 58 -2.29 12.09 16.67
C MET A 58 -0.96 12.87 16.70
N VAL A 59 0.11 12.32 16.13
CA VAL A 59 1.41 12.99 16.04
C VAL A 59 1.41 14.10 14.98
N TYR A 60 0.77 13.86 13.84
CA TYR A 60 0.74 14.83 12.74
C TYR A 60 -0.36 15.89 12.88
N LEU A 61 -1.43 15.63 13.63
CA LEU A 61 -2.55 16.56 13.79
C LEU A 61 -2.10 17.93 14.35
N PRO A 62 -1.26 18.03 15.40
CA PRO A 62 -0.77 19.34 15.88
C PRO A 62 0.16 20.05 14.89
N ILE A 63 0.73 19.33 13.92
CA ILE A 63 1.70 19.86 12.95
C ILE A 63 0.99 20.37 11.71
N TYR A 64 0.03 19.59 11.19
CA TYR A 64 -0.62 19.82 9.90
C TYR A 64 -2.13 20.09 10.01
N GLY A 65 -2.75 19.82 11.15
CA GLY A 65 -4.19 19.78 11.33
C GLY A 65 -4.91 21.12 11.19
N ASP A 66 -4.20 22.23 11.34
CA ASP A 66 -4.76 23.59 11.21
C ASP A 66 -3.93 24.48 10.27
N THR A 67 -2.92 23.91 9.58
CA THR A 67 -2.03 24.66 8.70
C THR A 67 -2.44 24.48 7.23
N PRO A 68 -2.59 25.57 6.45
CA PRO A 68 -2.69 25.51 5.00
C PRO A 68 -1.57 24.68 4.37
N SER A 69 -1.93 23.82 3.43
CA SER A 69 -1.00 22.97 2.70
C SER A 69 -1.47 22.76 1.26
N PHE A 70 -0.63 22.13 0.42
CA PHE A 70 -1.04 21.77 -0.93
C PHE A 70 -2.31 20.91 -0.95
N TRP A 71 -2.46 19.98 0.00
CA TRP A 71 -3.61 19.06 0.08
C TRP A 71 -4.83 19.64 0.80
N ALA A 72 -4.67 20.77 1.48
CA ALA A 72 -5.77 21.51 2.09
C ALA A 72 -5.41 23.00 2.07
N PRO A 73 -5.71 23.72 0.96
CA PRO A 73 -5.26 25.10 0.76
C PRO A 73 -5.73 26.08 1.83
N GLU A 74 -6.86 25.80 2.49
CA GLU A 74 -7.42 26.60 3.59
C GLU A 74 -7.11 25.99 4.98
N GLY A 75 -6.33 24.92 5.02
CA GLY A 75 -6.14 24.05 6.19
C GLY A 75 -7.16 22.91 6.25
N PRO A 76 -6.84 21.77 6.91
CA PRO A 76 -7.76 20.63 6.99
C PRO A 76 -9.07 20.97 7.72
N ALA A 77 -10.19 20.77 7.04
CA ALA A 77 -11.52 20.98 7.61
C ALA A 77 -11.85 19.90 8.66
N LEU A 78 -12.91 20.12 9.46
CA LEU A 78 -13.42 19.11 10.38
C LEU A 78 -13.77 17.80 9.66
N LEU A 79 -14.34 17.89 8.45
CA LEU A 79 -14.64 16.73 7.63
C LEU A 79 -13.37 15.92 7.29
N ASP A 80 -12.26 16.59 6.94
CA ASP A 80 -10.99 15.93 6.62
C ASP A 80 -10.46 15.14 7.82
N LYS A 81 -10.53 15.74 9.02
CA LYS A 81 -10.14 15.12 10.29
C LYS A 81 -11.00 13.88 10.59
N VAL A 82 -12.32 14.02 10.48
CA VAL A 82 -13.28 12.92 10.70
C VAL A 82 -13.05 11.77 9.71
N LEU A 83 -12.94 12.08 8.42
CA LEU A 83 -12.70 11.07 7.39
C LEU A 83 -11.36 10.35 7.60
N THR A 84 -10.32 11.06 8.07
CA THR A 84 -9.02 10.45 8.35
C THR A 84 -9.10 9.53 9.56
N VAL A 85 -9.76 9.94 10.66
CA VAL A 85 -9.96 9.06 11.83
C VAL A 85 -10.74 7.80 11.46
N LEU A 86 -11.76 7.93 10.61
CA LEU A 86 -12.55 6.80 10.09
C LEU A 86 -11.82 5.99 9.00
N MET A 87 -10.63 6.43 8.56
CA MET A 87 -9.86 5.84 7.47
C MET A 87 -10.61 5.79 6.13
N LEU A 88 -11.52 6.75 5.91
CA LEU A 88 -12.31 6.96 4.69
C LEU A 88 -11.82 8.14 3.84
N HIS A 89 -10.75 8.80 4.28
CA HIS A 89 -10.17 9.99 3.65
C HIS A 89 -9.75 9.81 2.19
N THR A 90 -9.48 8.58 1.73
CA THR A 90 -9.18 8.31 0.31
C THR A 90 -10.31 8.69 -0.66
N TRP A 91 -11.53 8.91 -0.16
CA TRP A 91 -12.69 9.23 -0.97
C TRP A 91 -12.95 10.73 -1.09
N TRP A 92 -12.15 11.58 -0.43
CA TRP A 92 -12.34 13.02 -0.45
C TRP A 92 -11.03 13.75 -0.79
N PRO A 93 -10.99 14.64 -1.80
CA PRO A 93 -9.75 15.22 -2.32
C PRO A 93 -8.86 15.88 -1.27
N THR A 94 -9.44 16.70 -0.40
CA THR A 94 -8.69 17.43 0.64
C THR A 94 -8.33 16.54 1.83
N ALA A 95 -9.12 15.52 2.12
CA ALA A 95 -8.84 14.62 3.24
C ALA A 95 -7.73 13.62 2.91
N ALA A 96 -7.58 13.25 1.63
CA ALA A 96 -6.77 12.13 1.18
C ALA A 96 -5.33 12.16 1.71
N ASN A 97 -4.71 13.33 1.86
CA ASN A 97 -3.30 13.42 2.27
C ASN A 97 -2.95 14.69 3.08
N SER A 98 -3.94 15.39 3.64
CA SER A 98 -3.71 16.69 4.28
C SER A 98 -3.16 16.62 5.70
N ILE A 99 -3.45 15.55 6.45
CA ILE A 99 -3.06 15.44 7.86
C ILE A 99 -1.87 14.51 8.04
N VAL A 100 -1.98 13.26 7.54
CA VAL A 100 -0.91 12.26 7.64
C VAL A 100 -0.22 12.16 6.28
N PRO A 101 1.02 12.66 6.12
CA PRO A 101 1.75 12.54 4.86
C PRO A 101 1.94 11.07 4.47
N GLY A 102 1.47 10.69 3.27
CA GLY A 102 1.41 9.30 2.80
C GLY A 102 0.16 8.54 3.27
N GLY A 103 -0.69 9.16 4.09
CA GLY A 103 -1.88 8.51 4.66
C GLY A 103 -2.89 8.06 3.61
N TRP A 104 -2.91 8.67 2.43
CA TRP A 104 -3.78 8.31 1.30
C TRP A 104 -3.75 6.80 0.99
N SER A 105 -2.57 6.20 1.07
CA SER A 105 -2.38 4.79 0.72
C SER A 105 -3.10 3.84 1.67
N VAL A 106 -3.19 4.22 2.94
CA VAL A 106 -3.88 3.46 3.97
C VAL A 106 -5.39 3.49 3.74
N GLY A 107 -5.93 4.63 3.28
CA GLY A 107 -7.35 4.71 2.91
C GLY A 107 -7.67 3.84 1.69
N VAL A 108 -6.80 3.85 0.67
CA VAL A 108 -6.93 2.95 -0.49
C VAL A 108 -6.86 1.48 -0.06
N GLU A 109 -5.93 1.12 0.82
CA GLU A 109 -5.79 -0.23 1.38
C GLU A 109 -7.06 -0.68 2.12
N MET A 110 -7.70 0.21 2.89
CA MET A 110 -8.98 -0.07 3.55
C MET A 110 -10.10 -0.33 2.53
N THR A 111 -10.13 0.41 1.43
CA THR A 111 -11.05 0.14 0.31
C THR A 111 -10.77 -1.22 -0.33
N PHE A 112 -9.50 -1.60 -0.53
CA PHE A 112 -9.15 -2.93 -1.03
C PHE A 112 -9.64 -4.04 -0.10
N TYR A 113 -9.53 -3.85 1.22
CA TYR A 113 -10.07 -4.79 2.19
C TYR A 113 -11.60 -4.89 2.12
N ALA A 114 -12.28 -3.78 1.82
CA ALA A 114 -13.71 -3.75 1.64
C ALA A 114 -14.20 -4.56 0.43
N VAL A 115 -13.50 -4.45 -0.69
CA VAL A 115 -13.88 -5.15 -1.92
C VAL A 115 -13.36 -6.60 -1.98
N LEU A 116 -12.34 -6.94 -1.18
CA LEU A 116 -11.68 -8.25 -1.23
C LEU A 116 -12.66 -9.45 -1.12
N PRO A 117 -13.65 -9.49 -0.21
CA PRO A 117 -14.57 -10.62 -0.12
C PRO A 117 -15.28 -10.92 -1.44
N VAL A 118 -15.69 -9.87 -2.15
CA VAL A 118 -16.32 -9.98 -3.47
C VAL A 118 -15.30 -10.47 -4.50
N LEU A 119 -14.09 -9.93 -4.50
CA LEU A 119 -13.02 -10.36 -5.42
C LEU A 119 -12.67 -11.84 -5.25
N VAL A 120 -12.64 -12.36 -4.02
CA VAL A 120 -12.34 -13.77 -3.73
C VAL A 120 -13.48 -14.69 -4.20
N MET A 121 -14.72 -14.20 -4.21
CA MET A 121 -15.85 -14.94 -4.74
C MET A 121 -15.82 -15.00 -6.27
N LEU A 122 -15.45 -13.91 -6.94
CA LEU A 122 -15.45 -13.78 -8.40
C LEU A 122 -14.19 -14.36 -9.06
N VAL A 123 -13.01 -14.15 -8.46
CA VAL A 123 -11.73 -14.53 -9.04
C VAL A 123 -11.29 -15.90 -8.52
N ARG A 124 -11.50 -16.93 -9.33
CA ARG A 124 -11.25 -18.33 -8.94
C ARG A 124 -10.06 -18.98 -9.62
N ASN A 125 -9.54 -18.38 -10.68
CA ASN A 125 -8.44 -18.92 -11.47
C ASN A 125 -7.62 -17.78 -12.11
N LEU A 126 -6.50 -18.14 -12.74
CA LEU A 126 -5.59 -17.18 -13.38
C LEU A 126 -6.29 -16.35 -14.47
N TRP A 127 -7.16 -16.95 -15.27
CA TRP A 127 -7.88 -16.24 -16.32
C TRP A 127 -8.79 -15.15 -15.77
N ALA A 128 -9.55 -15.45 -14.71
CA ALA A 128 -10.37 -14.44 -14.03
C ALA A 128 -9.50 -13.32 -13.44
N ALA A 129 -8.31 -13.64 -12.92
CA ALA A 129 -7.38 -12.64 -12.41
C ALA A 129 -6.80 -11.74 -13.52
N LEU A 130 -6.49 -12.32 -14.69
CA LEU A 130 -6.01 -11.59 -15.86
C LEU A 130 -7.13 -10.72 -16.47
N LEU A 131 -8.37 -11.21 -16.53
CA LEU A 131 -9.52 -10.41 -16.95
C LEU A 131 -9.79 -9.25 -15.99
N LEU A 132 -9.70 -9.49 -14.68
CA LEU A 132 -9.82 -8.44 -13.68
C LEU A 132 -8.69 -7.41 -13.81
N LEU A 133 -7.46 -7.86 -14.05
CA LEU A 133 -6.32 -6.97 -14.32
C LEU A 133 -6.60 -6.11 -15.55
N ALA A 134 -6.98 -6.72 -16.68
CA ALA A 134 -7.31 -6.01 -17.90
C ALA A 134 -8.46 -5.00 -17.69
N ALA A 135 -9.50 -5.39 -16.96
CA ALA A 135 -10.61 -4.51 -16.60
C ALA A 135 -10.16 -3.34 -15.70
N ALA A 136 -9.31 -3.60 -14.70
CA ALA A 136 -8.75 -2.56 -13.84
C ALA A 136 -7.90 -1.55 -14.64
N PHE A 137 -7.09 -2.03 -15.59
CA PHE A 137 -6.32 -1.18 -16.50
C PHE A 137 -7.24 -0.34 -17.40
N ALA A 138 -8.24 -0.96 -18.03
CA ALA A 138 -9.16 -0.29 -18.92
C ALA A 138 -10.06 0.75 -18.20
N ALA A 139 -10.47 0.44 -16.98
CA ALA A 139 -11.34 1.31 -16.18
C ALA A 139 -10.59 2.42 -15.43
N SER A 140 -9.28 2.27 -15.18
CA SER A 140 -8.51 3.20 -14.35
C SER A 140 -8.62 4.64 -14.85
N TYR A 141 -8.25 4.90 -16.11
CA TYR A 141 -8.26 6.26 -16.66
C TYR A 141 -9.67 6.88 -16.78
N PRO A 142 -10.69 6.21 -17.34
CA PRO A 142 -12.06 6.74 -17.33
C PRO A 142 -12.57 7.05 -15.91
N ALA A 143 -12.21 6.22 -14.92
CA ALA A 143 -12.58 6.47 -13.53
C ALA A 143 -11.87 7.68 -12.94
N THR A 144 -10.60 7.95 -13.30
CA THR A 144 -9.92 9.19 -12.86
C THR A 144 -10.58 10.42 -13.47
N GLN A 145 -10.94 10.39 -14.76
CA GLN A 145 -11.68 11.50 -15.39
C GLN A 145 -13.05 11.73 -14.75
N LEU A 146 -13.76 10.65 -14.40
CA LEU A 146 -15.02 10.77 -13.68
C LEU A 146 -14.83 11.42 -12.30
N LEU A 147 -13.78 11.05 -11.56
CA LEU A 147 -13.47 11.69 -10.27
C LEU A 147 -13.14 13.17 -10.43
N GLU A 148 -12.39 13.56 -11.48
CA GLU A 148 -12.12 14.97 -11.76
C GLU A 148 -13.41 15.77 -12.00
N LEU A 149 -14.35 15.20 -12.75
CA LEU A 149 -15.66 15.82 -13.00
C LEU A 149 -16.52 15.89 -11.73
N LEU A 150 -16.57 14.81 -10.95
CA LEU A 150 -17.35 14.75 -9.71
C LEU A 150 -16.89 15.75 -8.65
N TYR A 151 -15.58 16.02 -8.60
CA TYR A 151 -14.99 16.95 -7.64
C TYR A 151 -14.67 18.32 -8.21
N ALA A 152 -15.06 18.60 -9.46
CA ALA A 152 -14.83 19.89 -10.09
C ALA A 152 -15.41 21.04 -9.25
N GLY A 153 -14.60 22.08 -9.00
CA GLY A 153 -15.01 23.25 -8.22
C GLY A 153 -14.98 23.08 -6.69
N THR A 154 -14.68 21.88 -6.16
CA THR A 154 -14.55 21.67 -4.70
C THR A 154 -13.24 22.21 -4.12
N THR A 155 -12.19 22.28 -4.94
CA THR A 155 -10.86 22.80 -4.59
C THR A 155 -10.08 23.13 -5.86
N THR A 156 -8.76 23.30 -5.77
CA THR A 156 -7.93 23.63 -6.94
C THR A 156 -7.93 22.49 -7.98
N PRO A 157 -7.96 22.81 -9.29
CA PRO A 157 -7.92 21.79 -10.35
C PRO A 157 -6.69 20.87 -10.28
N VAL A 158 -5.53 21.41 -9.87
CA VAL A 158 -4.29 20.65 -9.74
C VAL A 158 -4.38 19.59 -8.64
N LEU A 159 -4.94 19.94 -7.48
CA LEU A 159 -5.15 19.00 -6.38
C LEU A 159 -6.11 17.88 -6.81
N ILE A 160 -7.23 18.24 -7.45
CA ILE A 160 -8.23 17.27 -7.93
C ILE A 160 -7.58 16.29 -8.92
N ASN A 161 -6.79 16.79 -9.87
CA ASN A 161 -6.07 15.95 -10.83
C ASN A 161 -5.10 14.99 -10.12
N GLN A 162 -4.29 15.46 -9.17
CA GLN A 162 -3.38 14.57 -8.42
C GLN A 162 -4.12 13.57 -7.55
N PHE A 163 -5.22 13.97 -6.91
CA PHE A 163 -6.08 13.08 -6.16
C PHE A 163 -6.63 11.96 -7.07
N ALA A 164 -7.24 12.34 -8.20
CA ALA A 164 -7.85 11.40 -9.12
C ALA A 164 -6.83 10.45 -9.75
N THR A 165 -5.69 10.97 -10.21
CA THR A 165 -4.70 10.21 -11.00
C THR A 165 -3.65 9.47 -10.17
N VAL A 166 -3.46 9.85 -8.91
CA VAL A 166 -2.43 9.26 -8.04
C VAL A 166 -3.03 8.67 -6.76
N LEU A 167 -3.82 9.44 -6.01
CA LEU A 167 -4.20 9.02 -4.65
C LEU A 167 -5.43 8.11 -4.61
N SER A 168 -6.24 8.12 -5.66
CA SER A 168 -7.55 7.46 -5.68
C SER A 168 -7.46 5.94 -5.81
N PHE A 169 -8.48 5.25 -5.31
CA PHE A 169 -8.62 3.80 -5.47
C PHE A 169 -8.53 3.32 -6.94
N PRO A 170 -9.24 3.94 -7.92
CA PRO A 170 -9.15 3.50 -9.32
C PRO A 170 -7.75 3.62 -9.93
N ALA A 171 -6.96 4.62 -9.53
CA ALA A 171 -5.57 4.75 -9.98
C ALA A 171 -4.68 3.58 -9.47
N GLN A 172 -5.02 3.03 -8.30
CA GLN A 172 -4.23 1.99 -7.63
C GLN A 172 -4.72 0.56 -7.88
N ALA A 173 -5.96 0.39 -8.33
CA ALA A 173 -6.56 -0.92 -8.59
C ALA A 173 -5.72 -1.84 -9.51
N PRO A 174 -5.06 -1.33 -10.57
CA PRO A 174 -4.12 -2.10 -11.37
C PRO A 174 -3.00 -2.77 -10.56
N ALA A 175 -2.36 -2.04 -9.63
CA ALA A 175 -1.29 -2.58 -8.80
C ALA A 175 -1.81 -3.67 -7.85
N PHE A 176 -2.98 -3.48 -7.25
CA PHE A 176 -3.58 -4.49 -6.39
C PHE A 176 -3.91 -5.79 -7.15
N THR A 177 -4.49 -5.66 -8.34
CA THR A 177 -4.85 -6.81 -9.20
C THR A 177 -3.63 -7.57 -9.73
N CYS A 178 -2.49 -6.89 -9.95
CA CYS A 178 -1.20 -7.54 -10.19
C CYS A 178 -0.85 -8.56 -9.09
N GLY A 179 -1.11 -8.24 -7.81
CA GLY A 179 -0.86 -9.16 -6.69
C GLY A 179 -1.77 -10.39 -6.71
N ILE A 180 -3.01 -10.26 -7.20
CA ILE A 180 -3.95 -11.38 -7.39
C ILE A 180 -3.43 -12.31 -8.51
N VAL A 181 -2.99 -11.74 -9.63
CA VAL A 181 -2.38 -12.50 -10.73
C VAL A 181 -1.15 -13.26 -10.24
N LEU A 182 -0.26 -12.57 -9.50
CA LEU A 182 0.93 -13.18 -8.93
C LEU A 182 0.60 -14.35 -8.00
N TYR A 183 -0.46 -14.23 -7.22
CA TYR A 183 -0.95 -15.33 -6.38
C TYR A 183 -1.36 -16.55 -7.21
N PHE A 184 -2.15 -16.36 -8.28
CA PHE A 184 -2.56 -17.49 -9.12
C PHE A 184 -1.41 -18.12 -9.90
N LEU A 185 -0.42 -17.34 -10.33
CA LEU A 185 0.82 -17.86 -10.91
C LEU A 185 1.57 -18.73 -9.89
N HIS A 186 1.74 -18.24 -8.67
CA HIS A 186 2.39 -19.00 -7.58
C HIS A 186 1.62 -20.29 -7.27
N ARG A 187 0.29 -20.21 -7.15
CA ARG A 187 -0.61 -21.34 -6.88
C ARG A 187 -0.55 -22.40 -7.97
N ALA A 188 -0.45 -21.99 -9.23
CA ALA A 188 -0.27 -22.89 -10.38
C ALA A 188 1.10 -23.57 -10.42
N GLY A 189 1.98 -23.31 -9.45
CA GLY A 189 3.32 -23.88 -9.39
C GLY A 189 4.31 -23.23 -10.35
N ALA A 190 4.01 -22.04 -10.89
CA ALA A 190 4.95 -21.33 -11.76
C ALA A 190 6.25 -21.05 -11.01
N ARG A 191 7.38 -21.31 -11.67
CA ARG A 191 8.73 -21.05 -11.15
C ARG A 191 9.57 -20.42 -12.24
N LEU A 192 10.45 -19.51 -11.83
CA LEU A 192 11.43 -18.89 -12.72
C LEU A 192 12.82 -19.47 -12.44
N HIS A 193 13.56 -19.75 -13.51
CA HIS A 193 14.99 -19.98 -13.42
C HIS A 193 15.70 -18.67 -13.02
N TRP A 194 16.85 -18.75 -12.35
CA TRP A 194 17.57 -17.58 -11.84
C TRP A 194 17.85 -16.53 -12.92
N SER A 195 18.29 -16.97 -14.10
CA SER A 195 18.59 -16.07 -15.23
C SER A 195 17.34 -15.30 -15.68
N ALA A 196 16.21 -15.99 -15.86
CA ALA A 196 14.94 -15.38 -16.23
C ALA A 196 14.44 -14.40 -15.15
N ALA A 197 14.57 -14.76 -13.87
CA ALA A 197 14.18 -13.89 -12.77
C ALA A 197 15.07 -12.64 -12.69
N THR A 198 16.37 -12.77 -12.94
CA THR A 198 17.31 -11.66 -12.98
C THR A 198 16.99 -10.71 -14.13
N VAL A 199 16.74 -11.25 -15.33
CA VAL A 199 16.30 -10.45 -16.49
C VAL A 199 14.99 -9.74 -16.19
N LEU A 200 13.99 -10.44 -15.66
CA LEU A 200 12.69 -9.85 -15.32
C LEU A 200 12.81 -8.74 -14.27
N LEU A 201 13.69 -8.92 -13.29
CA LEU A 201 14.01 -7.91 -12.29
C LEU A 201 14.62 -6.66 -12.94
N PHE A 202 15.65 -6.81 -13.77
CA PHE A 202 16.30 -5.68 -14.43
C PHE A 202 15.39 -5.01 -15.47
N VAL A 203 14.58 -5.77 -16.21
CA VAL A 203 13.58 -5.24 -17.13
C VAL A 203 12.51 -4.47 -16.36
N GLY A 204 12.04 -4.98 -15.23
CA GLY A 204 11.11 -4.26 -14.35
C GLY A 204 11.72 -2.95 -13.84
N LEU A 205 12.96 -2.99 -13.35
CA LEU A 205 13.69 -1.80 -12.89
C LEU A 205 13.92 -0.79 -14.02
N ALA A 206 14.35 -1.25 -15.20
CA ALA A 206 14.57 -0.39 -16.36
C ALA A 206 13.25 0.24 -16.82
N PHE A 207 12.17 -0.54 -16.88
CA PHE A 207 10.84 -0.05 -17.21
C PHE A 207 10.39 1.04 -16.23
N MET A 208 10.56 0.82 -14.93
CA MET A 208 10.27 1.82 -13.89
C MET A 208 11.12 3.09 -14.04
N ALA A 209 12.40 2.97 -14.40
CA ALA A 209 13.31 4.10 -14.60
C ALA A 209 12.98 4.93 -15.85
N LEU A 210 12.39 4.30 -16.88
CA LEU A 210 11.96 4.97 -18.12
C LEU A 210 10.65 5.74 -17.96
N ILE A 211 9.87 5.47 -16.92
CA ILE A 211 8.60 6.15 -16.62
C ILE A 211 8.87 7.52 -15.97
N LYS A 212 8.84 8.58 -16.76
CA LYS A 212 9.02 9.98 -16.31
C LYS A 212 7.75 10.48 -15.59
N ASN A 213 7.93 11.41 -14.64
CA ASN A 213 6.83 11.91 -13.79
C ASN A 213 5.77 12.71 -14.55
N ASP A 214 6.16 13.48 -15.57
CA ASP A 214 5.29 14.51 -16.16
C ASP A 214 4.61 14.08 -17.48
N THR A 215 4.77 12.83 -17.92
CA THR A 215 4.33 12.40 -19.26
C THR A 215 3.26 11.33 -19.14
N GLY A 216 1.98 11.65 -19.38
CA GLY A 216 0.99 10.61 -19.63
C GLY A 216 1.37 9.82 -20.89
N TYR A 217 1.30 8.49 -20.84
CA TYR A 217 1.72 7.64 -21.96
C TYR A 217 0.53 7.29 -22.85
N TRP A 218 0.67 7.60 -24.14
CA TRP A 218 -0.30 7.29 -25.18
C TRP A 218 0.09 5.99 -25.88
N PHE A 219 -0.82 5.02 -25.90
CA PHE A 219 -0.67 3.83 -26.74
C PHE A 219 -1.79 3.82 -27.79
N VAL A 220 -1.44 3.64 -29.06
CA VAL A 220 -2.43 3.48 -30.13
C VAL A 220 -2.72 2.00 -30.30
N VAL A 221 -3.94 1.58 -29.95
CA VAL A 221 -4.43 0.23 -30.17
C VAL A 221 -5.54 0.32 -31.21
N GLN A 222 -5.32 -0.30 -32.38
CA GLN A 222 -6.28 -0.31 -33.49
C GLN A 222 -6.77 1.10 -33.90
N GLY A 223 -5.87 2.08 -33.95
CA GLY A 223 -6.18 3.46 -34.34
C GLY A 223 -6.87 4.31 -33.27
N LYS A 224 -7.13 3.76 -32.07
CA LYS A 224 -7.63 4.52 -30.92
C LYS A 224 -6.53 4.72 -29.89
N ALA A 225 -6.35 5.96 -29.44
CA ALA A 225 -5.43 6.29 -28.36
C ALA A 225 -6.04 5.82 -27.02
N VAL A 226 -5.33 4.92 -26.34
CA VAL A 226 -5.63 4.48 -24.98
C VAL A 226 -4.63 5.14 -24.05
N LEU A 227 -5.12 5.85 -23.03
CA LEU A 227 -4.26 6.47 -22.03
C LEU A 227 -4.09 5.54 -20.82
N PHE A 228 -2.84 5.32 -20.42
CA PHE A 228 -2.52 4.75 -19.11
C PHE A 228 -1.89 5.83 -18.24
N THR A 229 -2.25 5.82 -16.95
CA THR A 229 -1.54 6.64 -15.98
C THR A 229 -0.11 6.10 -15.79
N ASN A 230 0.83 6.99 -15.46
CA ASN A 230 2.23 6.63 -15.21
C ASN A 230 2.34 5.57 -14.11
N LEU A 231 1.41 5.64 -13.16
CA LEU A 231 1.34 4.76 -12.01
C LEU A 231 0.87 3.35 -12.38
N THR A 232 -0.08 3.25 -13.31
CA THR A 232 -0.56 1.99 -13.87
C THR A 232 0.57 1.24 -14.58
N LEU A 233 1.39 1.93 -15.37
CA LEU A 233 2.58 1.35 -16.00
C LEU A 233 3.63 0.98 -14.95
N PHE A 234 3.87 1.84 -13.96
CA PHE A 234 4.79 1.53 -12.87
C PHE A 234 4.41 0.23 -12.14
N GLY A 235 3.12 -0.02 -11.96
CA GLY A 235 2.58 -1.28 -11.43
C GLY A 235 2.96 -2.52 -12.23
N LEU A 236 3.10 -2.44 -13.56
CA LEU A 236 3.58 -3.56 -14.39
C LEU A 236 5.07 -3.84 -14.17
N GLY A 237 5.89 -2.79 -14.07
CA GLY A 237 7.31 -2.92 -13.73
C GLY A 237 7.50 -3.56 -12.35
N LEU A 238 6.69 -3.16 -11.37
CA LEU A 238 6.66 -3.76 -10.04
C LEU A 238 6.13 -5.19 -10.03
N LEU A 239 5.17 -5.54 -10.90
CA LEU A 239 4.73 -6.92 -11.05
C LEU A 239 5.90 -7.81 -11.51
N GLY A 240 6.70 -7.35 -12.49
CA GLY A 240 7.90 -8.06 -12.92
C GLY A 240 8.89 -8.26 -11.77
N PHE A 241 9.16 -7.21 -10.99
CA PHE A 241 9.98 -7.28 -9.79
C PHE A 241 9.43 -8.28 -8.76
N ALA A 242 8.15 -8.17 -8.40
CA ALA A 242 7.51 -9.04 -7.42
C ALA A 242 7.46 -10.50 -7.90
N ALA A 243 7.19 -10.73 -9.18
CA ALA A 243 7.21 -12.05 -9.81
C ALA A 243 8.60 -12.69 -9.76
N ALA A 244 9.67 -11.91 -10.02
CA ALA A 244 11.04 -12.40 -9.88
C ALA A 244 11.30 -12.89 -8.44
N VAL A 245 10.93 -12.10 -7.43
CA VAL A 245 11.14 -12.43 -6.01
C VAL A 245 10.31 -13.64 -5.56
N VAL A 246 9.03 -13.71 -5.94
CA VAL A 246 8.10 -14.75 -5.48
C VAL A 246 8.28 -16.07 -6.22
N LEU A 247 8.52 -16.02 -7.53
CA LEU A 247 8.60 -17.22 -8.38
C LEU A 247 10.03 -17.79 -8.48
N CYS A 248 11.05 -17.08 -7.98
CA CYS A 248 12.43 -17.54 -7.91
C CYS A 248 12.98 -17.50 -6.47
N PRO A 249 12.71 -18.53 -5.64
CA PRO A 249 13.14 -18.54 -4.23
C PRO A 249 14.66 -18.53 -4.02
N SER A 250 15.44 -18.89 -5.05
CA SER A 250 16.90 -18.87 -4.97
C SER A 250 17.46 -17.45 -4.89
N LEU A 251 16.77 -16.43 -5.44
CA LEU A 251 17.22 -15.04 -5.40
C LEU A 251 17.59 -14.60 -3.97
N PRO A 252 18.70 -13.87 -3.76
CA PRO A 252 19.24 -13.58 -2.44
C PRO A 252 18.49 -12.41 -1.75
N LEU A 253 17.34 -12.03 -2.29
CA LEU A 253 16.48 -10.96 -1.80
C LEU A 253 15.62 -11.41 -0.61
N ASN A 254 15.37 -12.72 -0.46
CA ASN A 254 14.70 -13.28 0.70
C ASN A 254 15.69 -13.60 1.83
N ASN A 255 16.23 -12.57 2.47
CA ASN A 255 17.14 -12.70 3.60
C ASN A 255 16.52 -12.19 4.92
N ARG A 256 17.20 -12.43 6.04
CA ARG A 256 16.72 -12.05 7.39
C ARG A 256 16.48 -10.55 7.52
N VAL A 257 17.34 -9.72 6.93
CA VAL A 257 17.22 -8.26 6.97
C VAL A 257 16.00 -7.80 6.18
N ALA A 258 15.85 -8.27 4.94
CA ALA A 258 14.70 -7.93 4.09
C ALA A 258 13.36 -8.32 4.74
N ARG A 259 13.30 -9.51 5.36
CA ARG A 259 12.11 -9.96 6.11
C ARG A 259 11.82 -9.07 7.31
N TYR A 260 12.84 -8.70 8.06
CA TYR A 260 12.70 -7.83 9.23
C TYR A 260 12.22 -6.42 8.84
N VAL A 261 12.86 -5.81 7.83
CA VAL A 261 12.46 -4.51 7.29
C VAL A 261 11.01 -4.59 6.76
N GLY A 262 10.65 -5.68 6.07
CA GLY A 262 9.28 -5.93 5.64
C GLY A 262 8.27 -6.01 6.79
N GLU A 263 8.63 -6.64 7.91
CA GLU A 263 7.78 -6.75 9.10
C GLU A 263 7.47 -5.37 9.71
N VAL A 264 8.48 -4.50 9.84
CA VAL A 264 8.33 -3.15 10.41
C VAL A 264 7.97 -2.08 9.37
N SER A 265 7.84 -2.45 8.09
CA SER A 265 7.71 -1.52 6.95
C SER A 265 6.51 -0.58 7.05
N TYR A 266 5.38 -1.05 7.58
CA TYR A 266 4.20 -0.22 7.78
C TYR A 266 4.43 0.90 8.80
N SER A 267 5.04 0.55 9.93
CA SER A 267 5.41 1.52 10.96
C SER A 267 6.45 2.52 10.43
N LEU A 268 7.44 2.03 9.65
CA LEU A 268 8.42 2.88 8.98
C LEU A 268 7.74 3.84 7.99
N TYR A 269 6.81 3.34 7.18
CA TYR A 269 6.06 4.12 6.20
C TYR A 269 5.29 5.27 6.84
N LEU A 270 4.68 5.11 8.01
CA LEU A 270 3.93 6.20 8.63
C LEU A 270 4.82 7.29 9.24
N ILE A 271 6.01 6.92 9.73
CA ILE A 271 6.90 7.86 10.42
C ILE A 271 7.96 8.48 9.52
N HIS A 272 8.22 7.95 8.32
CA HIS A 272 9.41 8.31 7.54
C HIS A 272 9.49 9.81 7.19
N ILE A 273 8.39 10.49 6.86
CA ILE A 273 8.41 11.93 6.54
C ILE A 273 8.82 12.77 7.77
N LEU A 274 8.23 12.48 8.93
CA LEU A 274 8.63 13.09 10.19
C LEU A 274 10.09 12.77 10.52
N TRP A 275 10.51 11.53 10.30
CA TRP A 275 11.85 11.08 10.62
C TRP A 275 12.92 11.72 9.73
N ILE A 276 12.68 11.80 8.43
CA ILE A 276 13.54 12.52 7.47
C ILE A 276 13.69 13.98 7.92
N SER A 277 12.59 14.63 8.29
CA SER A 277 12.60 16.02 8.77
C SER A 277 13.40 16.17 10.07
N TYR A 278 13.26 15.22 11.00
CA TYR A 278 14.00 15.18 12.25
C TYR A 278 15.50 15.00 12.03
N VAL A 279 15.91 14.02 11.21
CA VAL A 279 17.32 13.78 10.89
C VAL A 279 17.93 14.99 10.18
N LEU A 280 17.21 15.60 9.25
CA LEU A 280 17.67 16.80 8.54
C LEU A 280 17.89 17.99 9.48
N LYS A 281 16.99 18.22 10.44
CA LYS A 281 17.17 19.27 11.46
C LYS A 281 18.33 18.96 12.39
N SER A 282 18.49 17.70 12.78
CA SER A 282 19.55 17.25 13.68
C SER A 282 20.94 17.38 13.06
N THR A 283 21.11 17.00 11.79
CA THR A 283 22.39 17.12 11.09
C THR A 283 22.80 18.59 10.90
N LYS A 284 21.84 19.47 10.60
CA LYS A 284 22.06 20.92 10.56
C LYS A 284 22.46 21.49 11.91
N TRP A 285 21.79 21.08 12.99
CA TRP A 285 22.09 21.53 14.36
C TRP A 285 23.50 21.08 14.81
N LEU A 286 23.93 19.88 14.43
CA LEU A 286 25.27 19.36 14.68
C LEU A 286 26.36 19.97 13.79
N GLY A 287 26.01 20.87 12.86
CA GLY A 287 26.96 21.46 11.91
C GLY A 287 27.53 20.46 10.89
N LEU A 288 26.86 19.32 10.67
CA LEU A 288 27.31 18.32 9.71
C LEU A 288 27.02 18.79 8.28
N ASN A 289 28.06 19.08 7.50
CA ASN A 289 27.92 19.41 6.09
C ASN A 289 27.75 18.14 5.25
N LEU A 290 26.49 17.72 5.06
CA LEU A 290 26.12 16.56 4.23
C LEU A 290 25.76 16.98 2.80
N ALA A 291 26.49 17.94 2.22
CA ALA A 291 26.33 18.32 0.82
C ALA A 291 27.02 17.34 -0.15
N GLY A 292 26.59 17.37 -1.42
CA GLY A 292 27.12 16.51 -2.47
C GLY A 292 26.67 15.04 -2.36
N ASP A 293 27.14 14.21 -3.29
CA ASP A 293 26.70 12.82 -3.41
C ASP A 293 27.04 11.98 -2.18
N VAL A 294 28.24 12.16 -1.63
CA VAL A 294 28.68 11.45 -0.41
C VAL A 294 27.84 11.87 0.80
N GLY A 295 27.54 13.17 0.93
CA GLY A 295 26.68 13.69 1.98
C GLY A 295 25.26 13.13 1.89
N PHE A 296 24.70 13.05 0.68
CA PHE A 296 23.38 12.45 0.42
C PHE A 296 23.33 10.95 0.77
N VAL A 297 24.34 10.18 0.36
CA VAL A 297 24.43 8.74 0.69
C VAL A 297 24.54 8.57 2.20
N THR A 298 25.38 9.37 2.86
CA THR A 298 25.55 9.36 4.32
C THR A 298 24.24 9.69 5.04
N PHE A 299 23.55 10.76 4.61
CA PHE A 299 22.24 11.15 5.13
C PHE A 299 21.21 10.03 4.95
N THR A 300 21.19 9.39 3.79
CA THR A 300 20.26 8.30 3.47
C THR A 300 20.51 7.09 4.37
N ILE A 301 21.77 6.67 4.53
CA ILE A 301 22.15 5.56 5.40
C ILE A 301 21.74 5.84 6.85
N ILE A 302 22.07 7.02 7.37
CA ILE A 302 21.70 7.44 8.74
C ILE A 302 20.17 7.40 8.89
N THR A 303 19.44 7.98 7.93
CA THR A 303 17.97 8.05 7.97
C THR A 303 17.34 6.67 7.93
N VAL A 304 17.80 5.77 7.05
CA VAL A 304 17.27 4.41 6.94
C VAL A 304 17.54 3.60 8.21
N ILE A 305 18.77 3.65 8.75
CA ILE A 305 19.14 2.89 9.95
C ILE A 305 18.36 3.38 11.16
N THR A 306 18.41 4.69 11.43
CA THR A 306 17.75 5.29 12.59
C THR A 306 16.22 5.24 12.46
N GLY A 307 15.69 5.39 11.25
CA GLY A 307 14.26 5.30 10.97
C GLY A 307 13.74 3.87 11.15
N THR A 308 14.50 2.87 10.70
CA THR A 308 14.14 1.46 10.95
C THR A 308 14.17 1.13 12.44
N ALA A 309 15.11 1.71 13.21
CA ALA A 309 15.13 1.57 14.66
C ALA A 309 13.90 2.23 15.31
N ALA A 310 13.54 3.45 14.93
CA ALA A 310 12.33 4.12 15.42
C ALA A 310 11.05 3.34 15.06
N ALA A 311 10.96 2.85 13.81
CA ALA A 311 9.87 2.02 13.34
C ALA A 311 9.77 0.69 14.09
N THR A 312 10.90 0.12 14.50
CA THR A 312 10.93 -1.09 15.33
C THR A 312 10.27 -0.84 16.68
N VAL A 313 10.55 0.31 17.30
CA VAL A 313 9.99 0.68 18.60
C VAL A 313 8.47 0.82 18.47
N THR A 314 7.99 1.62 17.51
CA THR A 314 6.54 1.82 17.31
C THR A 314 5.83 0.52 16.91
N TYR A 315 6.44 -0.30 16.04
CA TYR A 315 5.93 -1.62 15.69
C TYR A 315 5.73 -2.51 16.92
N ARG A 316 6.73 -2.59 17.82
CA ARG A 316 6.66 -3.44 19.01
C ARG A 316 5.69 -2.93 20.07
N LEU A 317 5.54 -1.62 20.19
CA LEU A 317 4.72 -0.98 21.24
C LEU A 317 3.26 -0.80 20.84
N VAL A 318 2.96 -0.66 19.54
CA VAL A 318 1.63 -0.26 19.06
C VAL A 318 1.03 -1.35 18.18
N GLU A 319 1.74 -1.70 17.11
CA GLU A 319 1.22 -2.59 16.08
C GLU A 319 1.14 -4.04 16.56
N LYS A 320 2.24 -4.57 17.11
CA LYS A 320 2.35 -5.96 17.56
C LYS A 320 1.35 -6.30 18.69
N PRO A 321 1.13 -5.45 19.71
CA PRO A 321 0.11 -5.69 20.72
C PRO A 321 -1.31 -5.72 20.14
N ALA A 322 -1.63 -4.83 19.20
CA ALA A 322 -2.94 -4.81 18.57
C ALA A 322 -3.20 -6.06 17.70
N ILE A 323 -2.21 -6.51 16.93
CA ILE A 323 -2.27 -7.77 16.17
C ILE A 323 -2.49 -8.95 17.12
N ALA A 324 -1.75 -8.99 18.24
CA ALA A 324 -1.89 -10.05 19.24
C ALA A 324 -3.27 -10.05 19.90
N TRP A 325 -3.80 -8.86 20.20
CA TRP A 325 -5.16 -8.69 20.73
C TRP A 325 -6.22 -9.20 19.73
N ALA A 326 -6.13 -8.80 18.46
CA ALA A 326 -7.03 -9.25 17.40
C ALA A 326 -6.99 -10.78 17.24
N LYS A 327 -5.80 -11.38 17.28
CA LYS A 327 -5.66 -12.84 17.23
C LYS A 327 -6.42 -13.51 18.39
N ARG A 328 -6.28 -13.02 19.62
CA ARG A 328 -6.98 -13.57 20.80
C ARG A 328 -8.50 -13.44 20.67
N LEU A 329 -8.99 -12.31 20.16
CA LEU A 329 -10.43 -12.07 19.98
C LEU A 329 -11.04 -13.06 18.97
N SER A 330 -10.33 -13.31 17.88
CA SER A 330 -10.73 -14.25 16.85
C SER A 330 -10.66 -15.71 17.29
N ASP A 331 -9.63 -16.09 18.06
CA ASP A 331 -9.48 -17.46 18.55
C ASP A 331 -10.57 -17.82 19.60
N ARG A 332 -11.04 -16.82 20.38
CA ARG A 332 -12.19 -16.99 21.29
C ARG A 332 -13.51 -17.21 20.55
N SER A 333 -13.70 -16.57 19.40
CA SER A 333 -14.89 -16.72 18.55
C SER A 333 -15.02 -18.09 17.89
N ARG A 334 -13.93 -18.89 17.86
CA ARG A 334 -13.87 -20.22 17.26
C ARG A 334 -13.97 -21.36 18.26
N ARG A 335 -14.12 -21.07 19.56
CA ARG A 335 -14.43 -22.13 20.53
C ARG A 335 -15.82 -22.69 20.21
N PRO A 336 -15.98 -24.01 20.05
CA PRO A 336 -17.31 -24.60 20.01
C PRO A 336 -18.02 -24.17 21.29
N VAL A 337 -19.28 -23.73 21.17
CA VAL A 337 -20.18 -23.77 22.32
C VAL A 337 -20.27 -25.26 22.64
N GLU A 338 -19.56 -25.71 23.68
CA GLU A 338 -19.87 -26.99 24.32
C GLU A 338 -21.33 -26.85 24.76
N PHE A 339 -22.25 -27.43 23.98
CA PHE A 339 -23.53 -27.80 24.54
C PHE A 339 -23.18 -28.82 25.61
N ASP A 340 -23.29 -28.39 26.86
CA ASP A 340 -23.37 -29.29 28.00
C ASP A 340 -24.51 -30.27 27.68
N ALA A 341 -24.13 -31.43 27.15
CA ALA A 341 -24.96 -32.60 27.19
C ALA A 341 -25.03 -32.98 28.67
N VAL A 342 -25.94 -32.32 29.39
CA VAL A 342 -26.39 -32.77 30.69
C VAL A 342 -26.92 -34.17 30.46
N SER A 343 -26.11 -35.10 30.97
CA SER A 343 -26.31 -36.52 31.02
C SER A 343 -27.77 -36.86 31.36
N GLN A 344 -28.40 -37.61 30.47
CA GLN A 344 -29.38 -38.60 30.87
C GLN A 344 -28.71 -39.54 31.89
N SER A 345 -29.05 -39.38 33.16
CA SER A 345 -28.90 -40.43 34.18
C SER A 345 -29.78 -40.10 35.38
N THR A 346 -31.08 -40.39 35.30
CA THR A 346 -31.76 -41.36 36.18
C THR A 346 -33.23 -41.47 35.79
#